data_AF-A0A0E9ZT04-F1
#
_entry.id   AF-A0A0E9ZT04-F1
#
_cell.length_a   1.000
_cell.length_b   1.000
_cell.length_c   1.000
_cell.angle_alpha   90.00
_cell.angle_beta   90.00
_cell.angle_gamma   90.00
#
_symmetry.space_group_name_H-M   'P 1'
#
loop_
_entity.id
_entity.type
_entity.pdbx_description
1 polymer ?
#
loop_
_entity_poly.entity_id
_entity_poly.type
_entity_poly.pdbx_seq_one_letter_code
_entity_poly.pdbx_strand_id
1 'polypeptide(L)' 'MHGSNQTEADALAIKAYELFMATHLEPDNVEARARLIDWVQESPAHWRAFLALDQYLEDVSQLLEGAQRGKVRRE' A
#
# COMPACT_ATOMS: atom_id res chain seq x y z
N MET A 1 -22.30 10.60 11.58
CA MET A 1 -21.44 10.94 10.42
C MET A 1 -20.08 10.23 10.42
N HIS A 2 -19.74 9.38 11.41
CA HIS A 2 -18.47 8.63 11.42
C HIS A 2 -18.42 7.40 10.49
N GLY A 3 -19.56 6.71 10.29
CA GLY A 3 -19.57 5.48 9.48
C GLY A 3 -19.28 5.67 7.99
N SER A 4 -19.72 6.79 7.39
CA SER A 4 -19.54 7.04 5.95
C SER A 4 -18.08 7.32 5.59
N ASN A 5 -17.36 8.05 6.44
CA ASN A 5 -15.95 8.40 6.20
C ASN A 5 -15.02 7.20 6.39
N GLN A 6 -15.39 6.25 7.27
CA GLN A 6 -14.64 5.01 7.45
C GLN A 6 -14.77 4.10 6.23
N THR A 7 -15.98 3.96 5.67
CA THR A 7 -16.21 3.22 4.43
C THR A 7 -15.46 3.81 3.24
N GLU A 8 -15.35 5.13 3.15
CA GLU A 8 -14.57 5.80 2.09
C GLU A 8 -13.07 5.55 2.24
N ALA A 9 -12.53 5.68 3.45
CA ALA A 9 -11.11 5.40 3.71
C ALA A 9 -10.75 3.93 3.41
N ASP A 10 -11.61 2.99 3.79
CA ASP A 10 -11.42 1.57 3.50
C ASP A 10 -11.43 1.29 1.98
N ALA A 11 -12.33 1.94 1.23
CA ALA A 11 -12.37 1.80 -0.23
C ALA A 11 -11.09 2.33 -0.89
N LEU A 12 -10.56 3.46 -0.40
CA LEU A 12 -9.29 4.00 -0.89
C LEU A 12 -8.10 3.08 -0.58
N ALA A 13 -8.08 2.48 0.62
CA ALA A 13 -7.04 1.53 1.01
C ALA A 13 -7.06 0.26 0.14
N ILE A 14 -8.25 -0.30 -0.11
CA ILE A 14 -8.42 -1.47 -0.99
C ILE A 14 -7.93 -1.15 -2.40
N LYS A 15 -8.34 0.00 -2.97
CA LYS A 15 -7.94 0.38 -4.32
C LYS A 15 -6.44 0.66 -4.43
N ALA A 16 -5.82 1.27 -3.43
CA ALA A 16 -4.37 1.45 -3.38
C ALA A 16 -3.64 0.09 -3.42
N TYR A 17 -4.12 -0.88 -2.64
CA TYR A 17 -3.57 -2.24 -2.61
C TYR A 17 -3.73 -2.96 -3.95
N GLU A 18 -4.92 -2.90 -4.57
CA GLU A 18 -5.18 -3.53 -5.87
C GLU A 18 -4.24 -3.00 -6.97
N LEU A 19 -4.11 -1.66 -7.06
CA LEU A 19 -3.24 -1.02 -8.04
C LEU A 19 -1.76 -1.32 -7.79
N PHE A 20 -1.34 -1.30 -6.52
CA PHE A 20 0.00 -1.73 -6.14
C PHE A 20 0.28 -3.17 -6.58
N MET A 21 -0.59 -4.11 -6.24
CA MET A 21 -0.42 -5.53 -6.58
C MET A 21 -0.38 -5.76 -8.08
N ALA A 22 -1.20 -5.06 -8.87
CA ALA A 22 -1.15 -5.15 -10.32
C ALA A 22 0.24 -4.76 -10.87
N THR A 23 0.83 -3.67 -10.37
CA THR A 23 2.18 -3.25 -10.77
C THR A 23 3.29 -4.14 -10.23
N HIS A 24 3.07 -4.79 -9.09
CA HIS A 24 4.04 -5.68 -8.46
C HIS A 24 4.09 -7.06 -9.15
N LEU A 25 2.92 -7.62 -9.49
CA LEU A 25 2.81 -8.92 -10.18
C LEU A 25 3.22 -8.82 -11.66
N GLU A 26 2.95 -7.68 -12.30
CA GLU A 26 3.26 -7.45 -13.71
C GLU A 26 4.16 -6.22 -13.87
N PRO A 27 5.45 -6.31 -13.48
CA PRO A 27 6.36 -5.17 -13.48
C PRO A 27 6.73 -4.67 -14.88
N ASP A 28 6.34 -5.35 -15.96
CA ASP A 28 6.51 -4.87 -17.34
C ASP A 28 5.22 -4.32 -17.94
N ASN A 29 4.09 -4.44 -17.23
CA ASN A 29 2.80 -3.94 -17.68
C ASN A 29 2.72 -2.42 -17.52
N VAL A 30 3.01 -1.70 -18.61
CA VAL A 30 2.95 -0.24 -18.68
C VAL A 30 1.53 0.29 -18.42
N GLU A 31 0.49 -0.47 -18.79
CA GLU A 31 -0.90 -0.07 -18.55
C GLU A 31 -1.25 -0.12 -17.06
N ALA A 32 -0.80 -1.14 -16.34
CA ALA A 32 -0.99 -1.23 -14.89
C ALA A 32 -0.33 -0.03 -14.17
N ARG A 33 0.88 0.35 -14.59
CA ARG A 33 1.56 1.55 -14.08
C ARG A 33 0.82 2.84 -14.41
N ALA A 34 0.35 2.99 -15.65
CA ALA A 34 -0.41 4.17 -16.05
C ALA A 34 -1.67 4.34 -15.20
N ARG A 35 -2.42 3.25 -14.98
CA ARG A 35 -3.63 3.26 -14.11
C ARG A 35 -3.32 3.66 -12.67
N LEU A 36 -2.20 3.21 -12.10
CA LEU A 36 -1.77 3.64 -10.77
C LEU A 36 -1.45 5.14 -10.74
N ILE A 37 -0.70 5.63 -11.72
CA ILE A 37 -0.32 7.04 -11.82
C ILE A 37 -1.56 7.93 -11.99
N ASP A 38 -2.46 7.58 -12.92
CA ASP A 38 -3.69 8.31 -13.17
C ASP A 38 -4.53 8.41 -11.89
N TRP A 39 -4.74 7.27 -11.21
CA TRP A 39 -5.53 7.24 -9.99
C TRP A 39 -4.93 8.11 -8.87
N VAL A 40 -3.61 8.05 -8.66
CA VAL A 40 -2.93 8.87 -7.65
C VAL A 40 -3.05 10.37 -7.96
N GLN A 41 -3.03 10.75 -9.24
CA GLN A 41 -3.13 12.15 -9.67
C GLN A 41 -4.55 12.72 -9.58
N GLU A 42 -5.59 11.88 -9.61
CA GLU A 42 -6.99 12.32 -9.54
C GLU A 42 -7.34 13.08 -8.26
N SER A 43 -6.73 12.75 -7.12
CA SER A 43 -7.09 13.35 -5.83
C SER A 43 -5.98 13.25 -4.79
N PRO A 44 -5.78 14.30 -3.96
CA PRO A 44 -4.89 14.22 -2.80
C PRO A 44 -5.25 13.10 -1.81
N ALA A 45 -6.52 12.68 -1.76
CA ALA A 45 -6.92 11.55 -0.91
C ALA A 45 -6.38 10.22 -1.43
N HIS A 46 -6.33 10.02 -2.75
CA HIS A 46 -5.77 8.82 -3.37
C HIS A 46 -4.27 8.73 -3.11
N TRP A 47 -3.56 9.85 -3.28
CA TRP A 47 -2.13 9.92 -2.95
C TRP A 47 -1.85 9.58 -1.49
N ARG A 48 -2.64 10.11 -0.55
CA ARG A 48 -2.50 9.78 0.89
C ARG A 48 -2.76 8.31 1.17
N ALA A 49 -3.76 7.70 0.52
CA ALA A 49 -4.03 6.27 0.67
C ALA A 49 -2.88 5.41 0.16
N PHE A 50 -2.26 5.79 -0.96
CA PHE A 50 -1.09 5.10 -1.49
C PHE A 50 0.13 5.22 -0.55
N LEU A 51 0.40 6.40 0.00
CA LEU A 51 1.47 6.59 0.99
C LEU A 51 1.23 5.81 2.29
N ALA A 52 -0.02 5.73 2.75
CA ALA A 52 -0.35 4.94 3.93
C ALA A 52 -0.08 3.44 3.71
N LEU A 53 -0.32 2.93 2.50
CA LEU A 53 0.03 1.56 2.13
C LEU A 53 1.55 1.35 2.13
N ASP A 54 2.31 2.27 1.52
CA ASP A 54 3.79 2.20 1.48
C ASP A 54 4.39 2.14 2.89
N GLN A 55 3.95 3.02 3.78
CA GLN A 55 4.38 3.02 5.18
C GLN A 55 4.01 1.71 5.89
N TYR A 56 2.81 1.18 5.67
CA TYR A 56 2.39 -0.09 6.27
C TYR A 56 3.29 -1.26 5.83
N LEU A 57 3.64 -1.31 4.54
CA LEU A 57 4.53 -2.35 4.02
C LEU A 57 5.95 -2.21 4.59
N GLU A 58 6.45 -0.98 4.72
CA GLU A 58 7.73 -0.70 5.38
C GLU A 58 7.73 -1.17 6.84
N ASP A 59 6.71 -0.79 7.62
CA ASP A 59 6.58 -1.15 9.03
C ASP A 59 6.55 -2.67 9.22
N VAL A 60 5.77 -3.38 8.39
CA VAL A 60 5.72 -4.85 8.40
C VAL A 60 7.08 -5.46 8.04
N SER A 61 7.78 -4.92 7.04
CA SER A 61 9.12 -5.38 6.68
C SER A 61 10.11 -5.23 7.84
N GLN A 62 10.14 -4.06 8.47
CA GLN A 62 11.01 -3.79 9.63
C GLN A 62 10.70 -4.70 10.82
N LEU A 63 9.41 -4.98 11.09
CA LEU A 63 8.98 -5.92 12.14
C LEU A 63 9.47 -7.33 11.86
N LEU A 64 9.38 -7.80 10.60
CA LEU A 64 9.84 -9.12 10.20
C LEU A 64 11.37 -9.24 10.32
N GLU A 65 12.12 -8.23 9.88
CA GLU A 65 13.58 -8.20 10.01
C GLU A 65 14.03 -8.16 11.48
N GLY A 66 13.38 -7.34 12.31
CA GLY A 66 13.65 -7.25 13.75
C GLY A 66 13.39 -8.56 14.48
N ALA A 67 12.27 -9.24 14.15
CA ALA A 67 11.95 -10.55 14.67
C ALA A 67 12.98 -11.61 14.26
N GLN A 68 13.50 -11.54 13.03
CA GLN A 68 14.51 -12.46 12.53
C GLN A 68 15.86 -12.26 13.22
N ARG A 69 16.30 -11.01 13.45
CA ARG A 69 17.51 -10.70 14.24
C ARG A 69 17.38 -11.13 15.70
N GLY A 70 16.18 -11.05 16.28
CA GLY A 70 15.90 -11.51 17.65
C GLY A 70 15.97 -13.02 17.84
N LYS A 71 15.68 -13.82 16.81
CA LYS A 71 15.82 -15.28 16.82
C LYS A 71 17.27 -15.73 16.70
N VAL A 72 18.04 -15.12 15.79
CA VAL A 72 19.46 -15.46 15.57
C VAL A 72 20.33 -15.18 16.80
N ARG A 73 19.92 -14.26 17.69
CA ARG A 73 20.67 -13.91 18.91
C ARG A 73 20.39 -14.83 20.11
N ARG A 74 19.46 -15.79 19.99
CA ARG A 74 19.03 -16.70 21.07
C ARG A 74 19.45 -18.16 20.82
N GLU A 75 20.14 -18.43 19.73
CA GLU A 75 20.82 -19.71 19.43
C GLU A 75 22.31 -19.58 19.74
#